data_AF-A0A3N5R7H7-F1
#
_entry.id   AF-A0A3N5R7H7-F1
#
_cell.length_a   1.000
_cell.length_b   1.000
_cell.length_c   1.000
_cell.angle_alpha   90.00
_cell.angle_beta   90.00
_cell.angle_gamma   90.00
#
_symmetry.space_group_name_H-M   'P 1'
#
loop_
_entity.id
_entity.type
_entity.pdbx_description
1 polymer ?
#
loop_
_entity_poly.entity_id
_entity_poly.type
_entity_poly.pdbx_seq_one_letter_code
_entity_poly.pdbx_strand_id
1 'polypeptide(L)' 'MEVNSASLIQSDSKNTGRTSKLTAEQSLEILQQALWNCKQLGIEVRASQFYNRDYVRSVMVELVGVEFEQGNLRMINHG' A
#
# COMPACT_ATOMS: atom_id res chain seq x y z
N MET A 1 -1.21 9.08 25.62
CA MET A 1 -1.88 8.99 24.32
C MET A 1 -1.53 7.64 23.77
N GLU A 2 -2.41 6.66 23.96
CA GLU A 2 -2.13 5.25 23.66
C GLU A 2 -2.16 5.04 22.15
N VAL A 3 -1.03 4.58 21.60
CA VAL A 3 -0.92 4.17 20.21
C VAL A 3 -1.62 2.82 20.05
N ASN A 4 -2.80 2.84 19.46
CA ASN A 4 -3.49 1.64 19.00
C ASN A 4 -2.70 1.05 17.83
N SER A 5 -1.75 0.16 18.14
CA SER A 5 -1.17 -0.77 17.19
C SER A 5 -2.25 -1.80 16.81
N ALA A 6 -3.12 -1.40 15.88
CA ALA A 6 -4.03 -2.33 15.22
C ALA A 6 -3.19 -3.29 14.37
N SER A 7 -2.94 -4.46 14.93
CA SER A 7 -2.37 -5.62 14.25
C SER A 7 -3.06 -5.83 12.89
N LEU A 8 -2.32 -5.60 11.81
CA LEU A 8 -2.76 -5.85 10.43
C LEU A 8 -2.92 -7.35 10.09
N ILE A 9 -2.95 -8.23 11.08
CA ILE A 9 -3.19 -9.67 10.91
C ILE A 9 -4.03 -10.15 12.10
N GLN A 10 -5.35 -9.99 12.00
CA GLN A 10 -6.26 -10.84 12.76
C GLN A 10 -6.28 -12.21 12.06
N SER A 11 -5.46 -13.12 12.57
CA SER A 11 -5.54 -14.54 12.25
C SER A 11 -6.78 -15.11 12.93
N ASP A 12 -7.92 -15.01 12.25
CA ASP A 12 -9.14 -15.69 12.65
C ASP A 12 -8.97 -17.20 12.42
N SER A 13 -8.56 -17.87 13.49
CA SER A 13 -8.45 -19.32 13.60
C SER A 13 -9.86 -19.92 13.61
N LYS A 14 -10.36 -20.26 12.42
CA LYS A 14 -11.30 -21.36 12.07
C LYS A 14 -12.31 -20.88 11.02
N ASN A 15 -11.96 -20.96 9.73
CA ASN A 15 -12.96 -21.40 8.75
C ASN A 15 -12.33 -21.88 7.44
N THR A 16 -12.98 -22.88 6.88
CA THR A 16 -12.65 -23.69 5.72
C THR A 16 -12.19 -22.93 4.46
N GLY A 17 -11.30 -23.57 3.70
CA GLY A 17 -10.66 -23.06 2.49
C GLY A 17 -11.60 -22.42 1.48
N ARG A 18 -11.56 -21.09 1.46
CA ARG A 18 -11.89 -20.24 0.31
C ARG A 18 -10.92 -19.08 0.37
N THR A 19 -9.91 -19.09 -0.50
CA THR A 19 -9.11 -17.91 -0.77
C THR A 19 -10.02 -16.94 -1.54
N SER A 20 -10.88 -16.22 -0.80
CA SER A 20 -11.70 -15.16 -1.37
C SER A 20 -10.73 -14.12 -1.91
N LYS A 21 -10.51 -14.12 -3.23
CA LYS A 21 -9.73 -13.09 -3.90
C LYS A 21 -10.36 -11.74 -3.54
N LEU A 22 -9.52 -10.79 -3.13
CA LEU A 22 -9.97 -9.42 -2.88
C LEU A 22 -10.62 -8.86 -4.14
N THR A 23 -11.73 -8.12 -3.97
CA THR A 23 -12.30 -7.36 -5.10
C THR A 23 -11.40 -6.17 -5.43
N ALA A 24 -11.62 -5.55 -6.60
CA ALA A 24 -10.89 -4.36 -6.99
C ALA A 24 -11.14 -3.20 -6.01
N GLU A 25 -12.37 -3.07 -5.51
CA GLU A 25 -12.78 -2.05 -4.54
C GLU A 25 -12.06 -2.24 -3.20
N GLN A 26 -12.05 -3.48 -2.67
CA GLN A 26 -11.33 -3.80 -1.44
C GLN A 26 -9.82 -3.54 -1.56
N SER A 27 -9.25 -3.88 -2.72
CA SER A 27 -7.83 -3.62 -2.99
C SER A 27 -7.52 -2.12 -3.04
N LEU A 28 -8.45 -1.32 -3.59
CA LEU A 28 -8.32 0.13 -3.66
C LEU A 28 -8.42 0.77 -2.27
N GLU A 29 -9.33 0.31 -1.41
CA GLU A 29 -9.44 0.77 -0.02
C GLU A 29 -8.15 0.50 0.78
N ILE A 30 -7.58 -0.70 0.64
CA ILE A 30 -6.30 -1.06 1.28
C ILE A 30 -5.19 -0.11 0.80
N LEU A 31 -5.13 0.16 -0.51
CA LEU A 31 -4.13 1.07 -1.06
C LEU A 31 -4.31 2.50 -0.52
N GLN A 32 -5.55 3.01 -0.44
CA GLN A 32 -5.83 4.33 0.12
C GLN A 32 -5.35 4.44 1.57
N GLN A 33 -5.62 3.43 2.39
CA GLN A 33 -5.17 3.41 3.78
C GLN A 33 -3.64 3.34 3.89
N ALA A 34 -2.98 2.55 3.04
CA ALA A 34 -1.52 2.45 3.03
C ALA A 34 -0.85 3.79 2.68
N LEU A 35 -1.37 4.50 1.67
CA LEU A 35 -0.87 5.83 1.30
C LEU A 35 -1.10 6.86 2.40
N TRP A 36 -2.26 6.81 3.06
CA TRP A 36 -2.53 7.65 4.23
C TRP A 36 -1.51 7.42 5.34
N ASN A 37 -1.23 6.15 5.66
CA ASN A 37 -0.26 5.80 6.70
C ASN A 37 1.16 6.27 6.35
N CYS A 38 1.58 6.12 5.08
CA CYS A 38 2.87 6.64 4.61
C CYS A 38 3.01 8.14 4.90
N LYS A 39 1.97 8.93 4.57
CA LYS A 39 1.93 10.37 4.84
C LYS A 39 2.01 10.69 6.34
N GLN A 40 1.32 9.93 7.20
CA GLN A 40 1.38 10.12 8.65
C GLN A 40 2.76 9.80 9.24
N LEU A 41 3.49 8.86 8.65
CA LEU A 41 4.83 8.46 9.05
C LEU A 41 5.94 9.32 8.44
N GLY A 42 5.58 10.39 7.70
CA GLY A 42 6.55 11.28 7.06
C GLY A 42 7.20 10.75 5.79
N ILE A 43 6.69 9.65 5.22
CA ILE A 43 7.10 9.16 3.90
C ILE A 43 6.42 10.05 2.86
N GLU A 44 7.22 10.70 2.02
CA GLU A 44 6.68 11.51 0.94
C GLU A 44 6.10 10.62 -0.16
N VAL A 45 4.82 10.83 -0.44
CA VAL A 45 4.05 10.13 -1.46
C VAL A 45 3.64 11.13 -2.53
N ARG A 46 4.01 10.88 -3.79
CA ARG A 46 3.58 11.66 -4.95
C ARG A 46 2.71 10.80 -5.85
N ALA A 47 1.67 11.40 -6.41
CA ALA A 47 0.77 10.72 -7.34
C ALA A 47 0.60 11.55 -8.61
N SER A 48 0.70 10.90 -9.77
CA SER A 48 0.51 11.53 -11.07
C SER A 48 -0.37 10.66 -11.96
N GLN A 49 -1.30 11.29 -12.66
CA GLN A 49 -2.18 10.62 -13.62
C GLN A 49 -1.59 10.74 -15.02
N PHE A 50 -1.67 9.66 -15.80
CA PHE A 50 -1.20 9.64 -17.18
C PHE A 50 -2.03 8.67 -18.03
N TYR A 51 -1.92 8.79 -19.34
CA TYR A 51 -2.44 7.79 -20.27
C TYR A 51 -1.28 6.91 -20.73
N ASN A 52 -1.46 5.59 -20.64
CA ASN A 52 -0.47 4.66 -21.20
C ASN A 52 -0.56 4.62 -22.74
N ARG A 53 0.29 3.81 -23.39
CA ARG A 53 0.31 3.67 -24.85
C ARG A 53 -0.99 3.14 -25.45
N ASP A 54 -1.80 2.46 -24.64
CA ASP A 54 -3.09 1.90 -25.01
C ASP A 54 -4.27 2.83 -24.68
N TYR A 55 -4.01 4.11 -24.41
CA TYR A 55 -5.00 5.11 -23.99
C TYR A 55 -5.77 4.76 -22.70
N VAL A 56 -5.20 3.89 -21.87
CA VAL A 56 -5.75 3.56 -20.56
C VAL A 56 -5.26 4.56 -19.54
N ARG A 57 -6.21 5.20 -18.83
CA ARG A 57 -5.91 6.12 -17.73
C ARG A 57 -5.29 5.33 -16.58
N SER A 58 -4.09 5.74 -16.19
CA SER A 58 -3.25 5.09 -15.18
C SER A 58 -2.80 6.11 -14.14
N VAL A 59 -2.44 5.62 -12.96
CA VAL A 59 -1.88 6.43 -11.86
C VAL A 59 -0.51 5.86 -11.51
N MET A 60 0.49 6.73 -11.46
CA MET A 60 1.81 6.42 -10.90
C MET A 60 1.86 6.95 -9.47
N VAL A 61 2.24 6.09 -8.53
CA VAL A 61 2.54 6.47 -7.15
C VAL A 61 4.04 6.34 -6.94
N GLU A 62 4.69 7.42 -6.55
CA GLU A 62 6.10 7.48 -6.19
C GLU A 62 6.21 7.58 -4.67
N LEU A 63 7.06 6.73 -4.09
CA LEU A 63 7.45 6.75 -2.69
C LEU A 63 8.90 7.24 -2.61
N VAL A 64 9.14 8.41 -2.01
CA VAL A 64 10.49 8.99 -1.94
C VAL A 64 11.27 8.36 -0.80
N GLY A 65 12.54 8.01 -1.06
CA GLY A 65 13.40 7.39 -0.05
C GLY A 65 13.03 5.94 0.25
N VAL A 66 12.30 5.28 -0.66
CA VAL A 66 11.95 3.87 -0.57
C VAL A 66 12.52 3.14 -1.78
N GLU A 67 13.15 1.99 -1.54
CA GLU A 67 13.58 1.06 -2.59
C GLU A 67 12.70 -0.18 -2.62
N PHE A 68 12.61 -0.79 -3.80
CA PHE A 68 11.95 -2.07 -3.98
C PHE A 68 13.00 -3.16 -4.23
N GLU A 69 13.19 -4.02 -3.24
CA GLU A 69 14.18 -5.09 -3.26
C GLU A 69 13.50 -6.44 -3.02
N GLN A 70 13.67 -7.38 -3.98
CA GLN A 70 13.17 -8.76 -3.87
C GLN A 70 11.67 -8.89 -3.50
N GLY A 71 10.83 -7.99 -4.00
CA GLY A 71 9.40 -8.00 -3.68
C GLY A 71 8.99 -7.19 -2.46
N ASN A 72 9.94 -6.56 -1.75
CA ASN A 72 9.68 -5.81 -0.53
C ASN A 72 10.07 -4.34 -0.70
N LEU A 73 9.30 -3.45 -0.06
CA LEU A 73 9.65 -2.04 0.06
C LEU A 73 10.53 -1.83 1.29
N ARG A 74 11.65 -1.11 1.14
CA ARG A 74 12.60 -0.81 2.22
C ARG A 74 12.91 0.68 2.24
N MET A 75 13.10 1.25 3.43
CA MET A 75 13.54 2.64 3.56
C MET A 75 15.03 2.77 3.21
N ILE A 76 15.37 3.76 2.40
CA ILE A 76 16.76 4.13 2.10
C ILE A 76 17.20 5.10 3.19
N ASN A 77 18.02 4.64 4.14
CA ASN A 77 18.67 5.54 5.08
C ASN A 77 19.85 6.22 4.37
N HIS A 78 19.70 7.50 4.04
CA HIS A 78 20.86 8.34 3.75
C HIS A 78 21.61 8.56 5.07
N GLY A 79 22.70 7.80 5.26
CA GLY A 79 23.65 8.04 6.35
C GLY A 79 24.35 9.38 6.23
#